data_AF-A0A6P0JVZ9-F1
#
_entry.id   AF-A0A6P0JVZ9-F1
#
_cell.length_a   1.000
_cell.length_b   1.000
_cell.length_c   1.000
_cell.angle_alpha   90.00
_cell.angle_beta   90.00
_cell.angle_gamma   90.00
#
_symmetry.space_group_name_H-M   'P 1'
#
loop_
_entity.id
_entity.type
_entity.pdbx_description
1 polymer ?
#
loop_
_entity_poly.entity_id
_entity_poly.type
_entity_poly.pdbx_seq_one_letter_code
_entity_poly.pdbx_strand_id
1 'polypeptide(L)' 'SLGLWVGTWQGTISREEATWVRFYDAEGNLVLLPDEAAQQRADRLAARLRELGENPDEV' A
#
# COMPACT_ATOMS: atom_id res chain seq x y z
N SER A 1 -10.56 17.81 13.13
CA SER A 1 -9.19 17.27 13.18
C SER A 1 -9.02 16.32 12.01
N LEU A 2 -7.77 16.04 11.57
CA LEU A 2 -7.51 15.17 10.41
C LEU A 2 -7.59 13.66 10.72
N GLY A 3 -7.73 13.26 11.99
CA GLY A 3 -7.84 11.85 12.37
C GLY A 3 -6.58 11.01 12.11
N LEU A 4 -5.42 11.65 12.01
CA LEU A 4 -4.14 11.00 11.73
C LEU A 4 -3.27 10.95 12.97
N TRP A 5 -2.53 9.86 13.15
CA TRP A 5 -1.50 9.71 14.17
C TRP A 5 -0.17 9.24 13.57
N VAL A 6 0.90 9.44 14.34
CA VAL A 6 2.28 9.11 13.93
C VAL A 6 2.77 7.90 14.70
N GLY A 7 3.29 6.91 13.99
CA GLY A 7 3.81 5.67 14.55
C GLY A 7 5.07 5.19 13.84
N THR A 8 5.64 4.11 14.36
CA THR A 8 6.80 3.45 13.75
C THR A 8 6.36 2.29 12.88
N TRP A 9 6.89 2.24 11.67
CA TRP A 9 6.68 1.16 10.73
C TRP A 9 8.01 0.58 10.29
N GLN A 10 8.15 -0.74 10.29
CA GLN A 10 9.34 -1.42 9.79
C GLN A 10 9.16 -1.77 8.32
N GLY A 11 10.09 -1.35 7.48
CA GLY A 11 10.13 -1.78 6.08
C GLY A 11 11.10 -0.97 5.23
N THR A 12 10.92 -1.04 3.91
CA THR A 12 11.90 -0.52 2.95
C THR A 12 11.37 0.71 2.22
N ILE A 13 12.08 1.82 2.33
CA ILE A 13 11.81 3.06 1.57
C ILE A 13 13.08 3.43 0.82
N SER A 14 12.99 3.74 -0.47
CA SER A 14 14.14 4.13 -1.30
C SER A 14 15.32 3.14 -1.24
N ARG A 15 15.00 1.83 -1.19
CA ARG A 15 15.96 0.71 -1.05
C ARG A 15 16.68 0.62 0.31
N GLU A 16 16.25 1.39 1.30
CA GLU A 16 16.78 1.34 2.66
C GLU A 16 15.77 0.68 3.59
N GLU A 17 16.20 -0.39 4.27
CA GLU A 17 15.40 -1.11 5.27
C GLU A 17 15.66 -0.54 6.66
N ALA A 18 14.63 0.03 7.28
CA ALA A 18 14.75 0.68 8.58
C ALA A 18 13.39 0.77 9.30
N THR A 19 13.43 1.25 10.55
CA THR A 19 12.22 1.69 11.25
C THR A 19 11.93 3.13 10.88
N TRP A 20 10.86 3.34 10.12
CA TRP A 20 10.43 4.64 9.62
C TRP A 20 9.31 5.23 10.45
N VAL A 21 9.24 6.56 10.48
CA VAL A 21 8.10 7.30 11.01
C VAL A 21 7.03 7.41 9.92
N ARG A 22 5.80 6.95 10.20
CA ARG A 22 4.70 6.92 9.24
C ARG A 22 3.39 7.44 9.85
N PHE A 23 2.47 7.80 8.97
CA PHE A 23 1.10 8.17 9.33
C PHE A 23 0.18 6.98 9.33
N TYR A 24 -0.75 7.00 10.26
CA TYR A 24 -1.80 6.01 10.41
C TYR A 24 -3.15 6.72 10.57
N ASP A 25 -4.20 6.08 10.08
CA ASP A 25 -5.57 6.55 10.24
C ASP A 25 -6.13 6.24 11.64
N ALA A 26 -7.35 6.71 11.92
CA ALA A 26 -7.99 6.54 13.21
C ALA A 26 -8.24 5.06 13.62
N GLU A 27 -8.23 4.14 12.66
CA GLU A 27 -8.40 2.69 12.88
C GLU A 27 -7.05 1.99 13.08
N GLY A 28 -5.95 2.71 12.88
CA GLY A 28 -4.59 2.20 13.01
C GLY A 28 -4.04 1.59 11.73
N ASN A 29 -4.67 1.83 10.58
CA ASN A 29 -4.14 1.40 9.29
C ASN A 29 -3.08 2.39 8.82
N LEU A 30 -2.01 1.87 8.21
CA LEU A 30 -0.96 2.67 7.61
C LEU A 30 -1.52 3.49 6.43
N VAL A 31 -1.30 4.80 6.46
CA VAL A 31 -1.64 5.67 5.33
C VAL A 31 -0.62 5.45 4.23
N LEU A 32 -1.08 4.84 3.14
CA LEU A 32 -0.25 4.51 1.98
C LEU A 32 0.20 5.78 1.25
N LEU A 33 1.43 5.76 0.76
CA LEU A 33 1.93 6.72 -0.22
C LEU A 33 1.17 6.54 -1.55
N PRO A 34 1.13 7.57 -2.41
CA PRO A 34 0.45 7.47 -3.71
C PRO A 34 0.88 6.25 -4.54
N ASP A 35 2.18 5.96 -4.57
CA ASP A 35 2.73 4.83 -5.32
C ASP A 35 2.31 3.47 -4.72
N GLU A 36 2.34 3.34 -3.39
CA GLU A 36 1.87 2.14 -2.69
C GLU A 36 0.37 1.92 -2.90
N ALA A 37 -0.43 2.99 -2.87
CA ALA A 37 -1.85 2.93 -3.13
C ALA A 37 -2.16 2.59 -4.59
N ALA A 38 -1.33 3.05 -5.54
CA ALA A 38 -1.42 2.68 -6.95
C ALA A 38 -1.07 1.20 -7.15
N GLN A 39 0.02 0.73 -6.55
CA GLN A 39 0.41 -0.68 -6.59
C GLN A 39 -0.68 -1.58 -6.01
N GLN A 40 -1.21 -1.24 -4.84
CA GLN A 40 -2.28 -2.03 -4.21
C GLN A 40 -3.55 -2.08 -5.07
N ARG A 41 -3.87 -1.00 -5.82
CA ARG A 41 -4.97 -1.01 -6.79
C ARG A 41 -4.66 -1.92 -7.98
N ALA A 42 -3.45 -1.85 -8.52
CA ALA A 42 -3.02 -2.71 -9.61
C ALA A 42 -3.07 -4.19 -9.19
N ASP A 43 -2.58 -4.54 -8.00
CA ASP A 43 -2.61 -5.90 -7.46
C ASP A 43 -4.04 -6.41 -7.29
N ARG A 44 -4.95 -5.57 -6.77
CA ARG A 44 -6.38 -5.93 -6.65
C ARG A 44 -7.02 -6.13 -8.01
N LEU A 45 -6.67 -5.33 -9.01
CA LEU A 45 -7.20 -5.48 -10.36
C LEU A 45 -6.66 -6.78 -11.00
N ALA A 46 -5.36 -7.03 -10.87
CA ALA A 46 -4.73 -8.25 -11.37
C ALA A 46 -5.35 -9.51 -10.72
N ALA A 47 -5.66 -9.47 -9.43
CA ALA A 47 -6.36 -10.56 -8.75
C ALA A 47 -7.76 -10.79 -9.35
N ARG A 48 -8.53 -9.72 -9.60
CA ARG A 48 -9.87 -9.83 -10.23
C ARG A 48 -9.81 -10.35 -11.67
N LEU A 49 -8.82 -9.94 -12.45
CA LEU A 49 -8.62 -10.46 -13.81
C LEU A 49 -8.35 -11.96 -13.79
N ARG A 50 -7.50 -12.42 -12.87
CA ARG A 50 -7.24 -13.86 -12.68
C ARG A 50 -8.49 -14.64 -12.28
N GLU A 51 -9.34 -14.07 -11.42
CA GLU A 51 -10.63 -14.69 -11.05
C GLU A 51 -11.59 -14.82 -12.25
N LEU A 52 -11.51 -13.89 -13.21
CA LEU A 52 -12.27 -13.92 -14.45
C LEU A 52 -11.66 -14.84 -15.52
N GLY A 53 -10.49 -15.44 -15.26
CA GLY A 53 -9.76 -16.29 -16.20
C GLY A 53 -8.94 -15.50 -17.23
N GLU A 54 -8.77 -14.18 -17.04
CA GLU A 54 -7.92 -13.33 -17.86
C GLU A 54 -6.50 -13.25 -17.28
N ASN A 55 -5.49 -13.18 -18.16
CA ASN A 55 -4.09 -13.03 -17.74
C ASN A 55 -3.74 -11.54 -17.59
N PRO A 56 -3.52 -11.01 -16.36
CA PRO A 56 -3.24 -9.59 -16.15
C PRO A 56 -1.90 -9.11 -16.71
N ASP A 57 -0.99 -10.03 -17.05
CA ASP A 57 0.33 -9.71 -17.61
C ASP A 57 0.30 -9.54 -19.15
N GLU A 58 -0.86 -9.77 -19.77
CA GLU A 58 -1.06 -9.68 -21.23
C GLU A 58 -1.83 -8.42 -21.68
N VAL A 59 -2.19 -7.53 -20.75
CA VAL A 59 -2.99 -6.31 -20.98
C VAL A 59 -2.14 -5.06 -21.14
#